data_AF-A0A318LDP1-F1
#
_entry.id   AF-A0A318LDP1-F1
#
_cell.length_a   1.000
_cell.length_b   1.000
_cell.length_c   1.000
_cell.angle_alpha   90.00
_cell.angle_beta   90.00
_cell.angle_gamma   90.00
#
_symmetry.space_group_name_H-M   'P 1'
#
loop_
_entity.id
_entity.type
_entity.pdbx_description
1 polymer ?
#
loop_
_entity_poly.entity_id
_entity_poly.type
_entity_poly.pdbx_seq_one_letter_code
_entity_poly.pdbx_strand_id
1 'polypeptide(L)'
;MIDIINLSDWKKMKEIKEVYERYDKHISKDGREFRLLVEQYNEGYFNHLHDDFIAHDNVKGYKLTSDPKEIERSLNDYKKRGINQLIKYCRGMRARGENINLQLLIEETEGGI
;
A
#
# COMPACT_ATOMS: atom_id res chain seq x y z
N MET A 1 1.74 9.37 13.74
CA MET A 1 2.77 9.97 12.83
C MET A 1 2.14 10.46 11.53
N ILE A 2 1.12 9.75 11.01
CA ILE A 2 0.26 10.22 9.92
C ILE A 2 -0.45 11.55 10.25
N ASP A 3 -0.69 11.82 11.55
CA ASP A 3 -1.45 12.97 12.09
C ASP A 3 -0.88 14.35 11.74
N ILE A 4 0.34 14.40 11.18
CA ILE A 4 1.00 15.64 10.75
C ILE A 4 0.41 16.17 9.43
N ILE A 5 -0.20 15.31 8.63
CA ILE A 5 -0.77 15.67 7.33
C ILE A 5 -2.30 15.55 7.37
N ASN A 6 -2.99 16.63 7.00
CA ASN A 6 -4.42 16.55 6.73
C ASN A 6 -4.65 15.85 5.38
N LEU A 7 -5.26 14.67 5.37
CA LEU A 7 -5.60 13.90 4.18
C LEU A 7 -7.09 13.93 3.83
N SER A 8 -7.86 14.94 4.30
CA SER A 8 -9.27 15.11 3.95
C SER A 8 -9.50 15.24 2.43
N ASP A 9 -8.49 15.77 1.73
CA ASP A 9 -8.42 15.88 0.27
C ASP A 9 -7.20 15.14 -0.28
N TRP A 10 -7.23 14.88 -1.60
CA TRP A 10 -6.13 14.24 -2.31
C TRP A 10 -4.84 15.05 -2.21
N LYS A 11 -3.75 14.40 -1.78
CA LYS A 11 -2.42 14.99 -1.69
C LYS A 11 -1.37 14.14 -2.40
N LYS A 12 -0.58 14.77 -3.25
CA LYS A 12 0.56 14.12 -3.90
C LYS A 12 1.70 13.93 -2.91
N MET A 13 2.53 12.92 -3.17
CA MET A 13 3.73 12.64 -2.36
C MET A 13 4.66 13.87 -2.21
N LYS A 14 4.73 14.74 -3.22
CA LYS A 14 5.50 15.99 -3.14
C LYS A 14 4.98 16.90 -2.01
N GLU A 15 3.67 17.13 -1.97
CA GLU A 15 3.03 17.96 -0.94
C GLU A 15 3.18 17.34 0.45
N ILE A 16 3.06 16.02 0.55
CA ILE A 16 3.25 15.27 1.80
C ILE A 16 4.67 15.48 2.33
N LYS A 17 5.69 15.39 1.46
CA LYS A 17 7.09 15.62 1.83
C LYS A 17 7.33 17.05 2.32
N GLU A 18 6.83 18.05 1.60
CA GLU A 18 6.92 19.45 2.00
C GLU A 18 6.29 19.72 3.37
N VAL A 19 5.23 18.97 3.73
CA VAL A 19 4.65 19.05 5.08
C VAL A 19 5.59 18.41 6.08
N TYR A 20 6.05 17.18 5.86
CA TYR A 20 6.91 16.47 6.82
C TYR A 20 8.24 17.20 7.07
N GLU A 21 8.85 17.78 6.04
CA GLU A 21 10.07 18.60 6.16
C GLU A 21 9.87 19.81 7.08
N ARG A 22 8.68 20.45 7.06
CA ARG A 22 8.34 21.56 7.97
C ARG A 22 8.25 21.15 9.44
N TYR A 23 8.09 19.86 9.73
CA TYR A 23 8.05 19.31 11.09
C TYR A 23 9.34 18.56 11.44
N ASP A 24 10.44 18.81 10.72
CA ASP A 24 11.74 18.16 10.92
C ASP A 24 11.67 16.62 10.84
N LYS A 25 10.77 16.11 9.99
CA LYS A 25 10.65 14.68 9.68
C LYS A 25 11.06 14.44 8.25
N HIS A 26 11.95 13.47 8.05
CA HIS A 26 12.41 13.12 6.72
C HIS A 26 11.62 11.94 6.16
N ILE A 27 11.03 12.13 4.98
CA ILE A 27 10.55 11.06 4.11
C ILE A 27 11.57 10.92 2.99
N SER A 28 12.06 9.71 2.75
CA SER A 28 13.05 9.45 1.71
C SER A 28 12.57 9.87 0.31
N LYS A 29 13.51 9.95 -0.63
CA LYS A 29 13.23 10.34 -2.01
C LYS A 29 12.17 9.47 -2.67
N ASP A 30 12.08 8.18 -2.34
CA ASP A 30 11.08 7.30 -2.93
C ASP A 30 9.73 7.34 -2.18
N GLY A 31 9.65 7.90 -0.98
CA GLY A 31 8.42 7.97 -0.18
C GLY A 31 8.11 6.72 0.67
N ARG A 32 9.08 5.82 0.87
CA ARG A 32 8.88 4.53 1.55
C ARG A 32 8.35 4.69 2.97
N GLU A 33 8.91 5.61 3.75
CA GLU A 33 8.52 5.83 5.15
C GLU A 33 7.05 6.22 5.25
N PHE A 34 6.57 7.09 4.36
CA PHE A 34 5.16 7.47 4.33
C PHE A 34 4.26 6.30 3.91
N ARG A 35 4.68 5.50 2.92
CA ARG A 35 3.91 4.31 2.53
C ARG A 35 3.78 3.30 3.67
N LEU A 36 4.83 3.10 4.46
CA LEU A 36 4.77 2.26 5.67
C LEU A 36 3.78 2.81 6.70
N LEU A 37 3.74 4.13 6.91
CA LEU A 37 2.73 4.75 7.78
C LEU A 37 1.30 4.56 7.27
N VAL A 38 1.11 4.63 5.95
CA VAL A 38 -0.18 4.36 5.30
C VAL A 38 -0.58 2.89 5.49
N GLU A 39 0.34 1.95 5.28
CA GLU A 39 0.10 0.52 5.50
C GLU A 39 -0.30 0.23 6.95
N GLN A 40 0.44 0.75 7.92
CA GLN A 40 0.13 0.63 9.35
C GLN A 40 -1.24 1.22 9.72
N TYR A 41 -1.62 2.36 9.13
CA TYR A 41 -2.95 2.93 9.34
C TYR A 41 -4.04 2.01 8.79
N ASN A 42 -3.85 1.53 7.56
CA ASN A 42 -4.82 0.71 6.84
C ASN A 42 -4.97 -0.70 7.43
N GLU A 43 -4.00 -1.21 8.17
CA GLU A 43 -4.18 -2.41 9.01
C GLU A 43 -5.33 -2.25 10.00
N GLY A 44 -5.56 -1.04 10.54
CA GLY A 44 -6.71 -0.77 11.39
C GLY A 44 -8.05 -0.96 10.68
N TYR A 45 -8.12 -0.58 9.39
CA TYR A 45 -9.31 -0.78 8.57
C TYR A 45 -9.56 -2.28 8.33
N PHE A 46 -8.50 -3.05 8.03
CA PHE A 46 -8.61 -4.50 7.82
C PHE A 46 -9.02 -5.26 9.09
N ASN A 47 -8.62 -4.75 10.26
CA ASN A 47 -8.94 -5.31 11.55
C ASN A 47 -10.23 -4.72 12.17
N HIS A 48 -10.99 -3.94 11.42
CA HIS A 48 -12.24 -3.30 11.87
C HIS A 48 -12.06 -2.39 13.11
N LEU A 49 -10.90 -1.76 13.26
CA LEU A 49 -10.61 -0.81 14.34
C LEU A 49 -11.12 0.60 14.04
N HIS A 50 -11.28 0.92 12.76
CA HIS A 50 -11.86 2.16 12.24
C HIS A 50 -12.49 1.92 10.86
N ASP A 51 -13.34 2.85 10.42
CA ASP A 51 -14.15 2.71 9.19
C ASP A 51 -13.59 3.52 8.01
N ASP A 52 -12.45 4.19 8.18
CA ASP A 52 -11.80 4.99 7.15
C ASP A 52 -10.49 4.37 6.67
N PHE A 53 -10.09 4.73 5.46
CA PHE A 53 -8.97 4.12 4.77
C PHE A 53 -8.18 5.19 4.05
N ILE A 54 -6.86 5.08 4.06
CA ILE A 54 -6.01 5.95 3.26
C ILE A 54 -5.91 5.35 1.86
N ALA A 55 -6.77 5.85 0.97
CA ALA A 55 -6.81 5.51 -0.43
C ALA A 55 -5.57 6.05 -1.17
N HIS A 56 -5.13 5.31 -2.18
CA HIS A 56 -4.03 5.69 -3.07
C HIS A 56 -4.47 5.65 -4.53
N ASP A 57 -4.16 6.73 -5.26
CA ASP A 57 -4.35 6.86 -6.69
C ASP A 57 -3.07 7.41 -7.31
N ASN A 58 -2.59 6.80 -8.39
CA ASN A 58 -1.31 7.17 -9.01
C ASN A 58 -1.26 8.61 -9.53
N VAL A 59 -2.42 9.22 -9.84
CA VAL A 59 -2.52 10.58 -10.38
C VAL A 59 -2.84 11.58 -9.26
N LYS A 60 -3.76 11.22 -8.35
CA LYS A 60 -4.27 12.11 -7.31
C LYS A 60 -3.43 12.08 -6.03
N GLY A 61 -2.76 10.97 -5.74
CA GLY A 61 -1.94 10.78 -4.55
C GLY A 61 -2.68 10.00 -3.46
N TYR A 62 -2.75 10.56 -2.25
CA TYR A 62 -3.30 9.90 -1.06
C TYR A 62 -4.45 10.72 -0.46
N LYS A 63 -5.47 10.04 0.07
CA LYS A 63 -6.61 10.65 0.75
C LYS A 63 -7.17 9.71 1.83
N LEU A 64 -7.48 10.22 3.01
CA LEU A 64 -8.24 9.52 4.03
C LEU A 64 -9.73 9.60 3.68
N THR A 65 -10.40 8.46 3.59
CA THR A 65 -11.77 8.40 3.08
C THR A 65 -12.54 7.21 3.62
N SER A 66 -13.85 7.36 3.76
CA SER A 66 -14.82 6.28 3.96
C SER A 66 -15.70 6.04 2.73
N ASP A 67 -15.42 6.68 1.59
CA ASP A 67 -16.15 6.43 0.34
C ASP A 67 -15.83 5.02 -0.17
N PRO A 68 -16.81 4.09 -0.20
CA PRO A 68 -16.56 2.71 -0.62
C PRO A 68 -15.95 2.60 -2.01
N LYS A 69 -16.26 3.53 -2.93
CA LYS A 69 -15.72 3.51 -4.30
C LYS A 69 -14.25 3.93 -4.35
N GLU A 70 -13.81 4.84 -3.49
CA GLU A 70 -12.39 5.23 -3.40
C GLU A 70 -11.55 4.09 -2.79
N ILE A 71 -12.11 3.42 -1.78
CA ILE A 71 -11.49 2.25 -1.13
C ILE A 71 -11.39 1.09 -2.12
N GLU A 72 -12.50 0.72 -2.77
CA GLU A 72 -12.55 -0.36 -3.75
C GLU A 72 -11.52 -0.18 -4.87
N ARG A 73 -11.36 1.05 -5.38
CA ARG A 73 -10.34 1.35 -6.41
C ARG A 73 -8.92 1.08 -5.90
N SER A 74 -8.62 1.49 -4.67
CA SER A 74 -7.30 1.27 -4.05
C SER A 74 -7.03 -0.22 -3.83
N LEU A 75 -8.02 -0.96 -3.34
CA LEU A 75 -7.92 -2.42 -3.14
C LEU A 75 -7.76 -3.18 -4.47
N ASN A 76 -8.46 -2.75 -5.52
CA ASN A 76 -8.31 -3.33 -6.86
C ASN A 76 -6.91 -3.09 -7.45
N ASP A 77 -6.30 -1.92 -7.18
CA ASP A 77 -4.92 -1.63 -7.55
C ASP A 77 -3.92 -2.52 -6.79
N TYR A 78 -4.15 -2.75 -5.49
CA TYR A 78 -3.38 -3.74 -4.71
C TYR A 78 -3.50 -5.14 -5.29
N LYS A 79 -4.73 -5.62 -5.54
CA LYS A 79 -4.99 -6.92 -6.17
C LYS A 79 -4.23 -7.07 -7.48
N LYS A 80 -4.33 -6.07 -8.36
CA LYS A 80 -3.65 -6.10 -9.67
C LYS A 80 -2.13 -6.15 -9.52
N ARG A 81 -1.55 -5.35 -8.61
CA ARG A 81 -0.10 -5.37 -8.35
C ARG A 81 0.35 -6.71 -7.78
N GLY A 82 -0.35 -7.24 -6.77
CA GLY A 82 -0.04 -8.53 -6.15
C GLY A 82 -0.04 -9.66 -7.17
N ILE A 83 -1.11 -9.80 -7.95
CA ILE A 83 -1.20 -10.82 -9.02
C ILE A 83 -0.08 -10.66 -10.04
N ASN A 84 0.23 -9.44 -10.47
CA ASN A 84 1.31 -9.21 -11.43
C ASN A 84 2.69 -9.60 -10.88
N GLN A 85 2.96 -9.37 -9.60
CA GLN A 85 4.21 -9.81 -8.98
C GLN A 85 4.29 -11.33 -8.88
N LEU A 86 3.20 -11.98 -8.48
CA LEU A 86 3.10 -13.44 -8.45
C LEU A 86 3.33 -14.05 -9.84
N ILE A 87 2.71 -13.50 -10.90
CA ILE A 87 2.94 -13.95 -12.28
C ILE A 87 4.42 -13.83 -12.67
N LYS A 88 5.10 -12.73 -12.30
CA LYS A 88 6.53 -12.55 -12.60
C LYS A 88 7.39 -13.58 -11.87
N TYR A 89 7.11 -13.83 -10.60
CA TYR A 89 7.78 -14.86 -9.82
C TYR A 89 7.61 -16.25 -10.46
N CYS A 90 6.38 -16.65 -10.79
CA CYS A 90 6.09 -17.92 -11.47
C CYS A 90 6.83 -18.06 -12.80
N ARG A 91 6.92 -16.99 -13.59
CA ARG A 91 7.69 -16.99 -14.85
C ARG A 91 9.19 -17.20 -14.60
N GLY A 92 9.75 -16.56 -13.58
CA GLY A 92 11.15 -16.70 -13.20
C GLY A 92 11.52 -18.13 -12.77
N MET A 93 10.69 -18.75 -11.93
CA MET A 93 10.92 -20.13 -11.46
C MET A 93 10.74 -21.15 -12.58
N ARG A 94 9.73 -20.98 -13.44
CA ARG A 94 9.57 -21.84 -14.63
C ARG A 94 10.78 -21.76 -15.56
N ALA A 95 11.33 -20.57 -15.76
CA ALA A 95 12.55 -20.38 -16.56
C ALA A 95 13.78 -21.11 -15.96
N ARG A 96 13.76 -21.38 -14.65
CA ARG A 96 14.76 -22.18 -13.93
C ARG A 96 14.45 -23.69 -13.92
N GLY A 97 13.34 -24.13 -14.53
CA GLY A 97 12.93 -25.53 -14.54
C GLY A 97 12.16 -25.98 -13.29
N GLU A 98 11.73 -25.04 -12.45
CA GLU A 98 11.01 -25.33 -11.20
C GLU A 98 9.48 -25.31 -11.41
N ASN A 99 8.77 -26.26 -10.80
CA ASN A 99 7.30 -26.31 -10.79
C ASN A 99 6.77 -25.63 -9.54
N ILE A 100 6.02 -24.54 -9.71
CA ILE A 100 5.40 -23.82 -8.59
C ILE A 100 4.06 -24.45 -8.21
N ASN A 101 3.90 -24.77 -6.93
CA ASN A 101 2.59 -24.99 -6.32
C ASN A 101 2.13 -23.70 -5.63
N LEU A 102 1.11 -23.05 -6.19
CA LEU A 102 0.60 -21.77 -5.69
C LEU A 102 -0.04 -21.88 -4.29
N GLN A 103 -0.56 -23.05 -3.93
CA GLN A 103 -1.19 -23.28 -2.63
C GLN A 103 -0.15 -23.26 -1.51
N LEU A 104 0.95 -23.99 -1.70
CA LEU A 104 2.10 -23.98 -0.79
C LEU A 104 2.68 -22.56 -0.63
N LEU A 105 2.77 -21.79 -1.72
CA LEU A 105 3.28 -20.42 -1.68
C LEU A 105 2.43 -19.48 -0.82
N ILE A 106 1.10 -19.64 -0.85
CA ILE A 106 0.17 -18.86 -0.03
C ILE A 106 0.33 -19.25 1.45
N GLU A 107 0.39 -20.56 1.75
CA GLU A 107 0.58 -21.09 3.09
C GLU A 107 1.92 -20.63 3.73
N GLU A 108 3.01 -20.63 2.96
CA GLU A 108 4.32 -20.12 3.40
C GLU A 108 4.28 -18.62 3.73
N THR A 109 3.55 -17.83 2.94
CA THR A 109 3.44 -16.37 3.12
C THR A 109 2.61 -16.03 4.36
N GLU A 110 1.52 -16.76 4.60
CA GLU A 110 0.67 -16.59 5.80
C GLU A 110 1.37 -17.08 7.07
N GLY A 111 2.27 -18.07 6.95
CA GLY A 111 3.05 -18.64 8.06
C GLY A 111 4.26 -17.81 8.51
N GLY A 112 4.64 -16.75 7.78
CA GLY A 112 5.70 -15.83 8.16
C GLY A 112 7.12 -16.42 8.14
N ILE A 113 7.46 -17.22 7.13
CA ILE A 113 8.82 -17.73 6.89
C ILE A 113 9.62 -16.73 6.04
#